data_AF-A0A926FG30-F1
#
_entry.id   AF-A0A926FG30-F1
#
_cell.length_a   1.000
_cell.length_b   1.000
_cell.length_c   1.000
_cell.angle_alpha   90.00
_cell.angle_beta   90.00
_cell.angle_gamma   90.00
#
_symmetry.space_group_name_H-M   'P 1'
#
loop_
_entity.id
_entity.type
_entity.pdbx_description
1 polymer ?
#
loop_
_entity_poly.entity_id
_entity_poly.type
_entity_poly.pdbx_seq_one_letter_code
_entity_poly.pdbx_strand_id
1 'polypeptide(L)'
;MRKPSHRAQRGYTLVAVVIAIAILSILIAAVAPAISTIMRRDREVELIFRGKQYARAIALFQRRYGRYPTSLKEMYENRPRTIRKLYKDPMCNCDDWYLLVQGQPDSVPSGDQGGPRPPSTFEDARRPTPGIFGPREETKNVGPIAGVRSRVHKEALREWRGRRYYDEWRFIAGDADADAVPFSPDTLRMPASTPTPR
;
A
#
# COMPACT_ATOMS: atom_id res chain seq x y z
N MET A 1 -34.56 -33.33 -66.01
CA MET A 1 -34.68 -32.91 -64.58
C MET A 1 -33.48 -32.05 -64.20
N ARG A 2 -33.65 -30.74 -64.03
CA ARG A 2 -32.60 -29.81 -63.53
C ARG A 2 -32.97 -29.38 -62.12
N LYS A 3 -32.13 -29.68 -61.12
CA LYS A 3 -32.28 -29.22 -59.73
C LYS A 3 -31.77 -27.77 -59.62
N PRO A 4 -32.52 -26.82 -59.04
CA PRO A 4 -32.04 -25.48 -58.80
C PRO A 4 -30.96 -25.47 -57.71
N SER A 5 -30.04 -24.52 -57.83
CA SER A 5 -28.81 -24.41 -57.08
C SER A 5 -29.00 -23.71 -55.72
N HIS A 6 -28.40 -24.28 -54.67
CA HIS A 6 -28.35 -23.74 -53.30
C HIS A 6 -27.37 -22.56 -53.18
N ARG A 7 -27.47 -21.56 -54.07
CA ARG A 7 -26.46 -20.48 -54.16
C ARG A 7 -26.74 -19.27 -53.24
N ALA A 8 -27.85 -19.27 -52.49
CA ALA A 8 -28.27 -18.12 -51.66
C ALA A 8 -27.87 -18.18 -50.17
N GLN A 9 -27.29 -19.29 -49.67
CA GLN A 9 -27.01 -19.46 -48.23
C GLN A 9 -25.57 -19.19 -47.78
N ARG A 10 -24.67 -18.77 -48.68
CA ARG A 10 -23.24 -18.58 -48.35
C ARG A 10 -22.87 -17.19 -47.82
N GLY A 11 -23.73 -16.19 -47.94
CA GLY A 11 -23.44 -14.82 -47.48
C GLY A 11 -23.82 -14.55 -46.02
N TYR A 12 -24.99 -15.03 -45.60
CA TYR A 12 -25.55 -14.72 -44.28
C TYR A 12 -24.83 -15.41 -43.12
N THR A 13 -24.25 -16.59 -43.33
CA THR A 13 -23.51 -17.31 -42.28
C THR A 13 -22.24 -16.57 -41.86
N LEU A 14 -21.52 -15.97 -42.81
CA LEU A 14 -20.34 -15.15 -42.50
C LEU A 14 -20.74 -13.90 -41.71
N VAL A 15 -21.83 -13.23 -42.10
CA VAL A 15 -22.35 -12.07 -41.37
C VAL A 15 -22.76 -12.45 -39.95
N ALA A 16 -23.47 -13.58 -39.77
CA ALA A 16 -23.85 -14.08 -38.45
C ALA A 16 -22.64 -14.41 -37.57
N VAL A 17 -21.58 -15.01 -38.13
CA VAL A 17 -20.34 -15.30 -37.40
C VAL A 17 -19.61 -14.01 -37.01
N VAL A 18 -19.51 -13.02 -37.90
CA VAL A 18 -18.89 -11.72 -37.59
C VAL A 18 -19.66 -11.00 -36.47
N ILE A 19 -20.99 -11.02 -36.51
CA ILE A 19 -21.84 -10.45 -35.46
C ILE A 19 -21.65 -11.22 -34.13
N ALA A 20 -21.60 -12.55 -34.16
CA ALA A 20 -21.38 -13.37 -32.97
C ALA A 20 -20.01 -13.09 -32.33
N ILE A 21 -18.95 -12.97 -33.13
CA ILE A 21 -17.60 -12.61 -32.66
C ILE A 21 -17.59 -11.19 -32.10
N ALA A 22 -18.29 -10.24 -32.73
CA ALA A 22 -18.41 -8.87 -32.24
C ALA A 22 -19.15 -8.79 -30.89
N ILE A 23 -20.22 -9.56 -30.71
CA ILE A 23 -20.92 -9.64 -29.42
C ILE A 23 -20.01 -10.26 -28.36
N LEU A 24 -19.32 -11.36 -28.70
CA LEU A 24 -18.40 -12.03 -27.78
C LEU A 24 -17.25 -11.12 -27.34
N SER A 25 -16.69 -10.32 -28.25
CA SER A 25 -15.60 -9.40 -27.92
C SER A 25 -16.05 -8.29 -26.99
N ILE A 26 -17.26 -7.74 -27.18
CA ILE A 26 -17.86 -6.73 -26.28
C ILE A 26 -18.06 -7.33 -24.88
N LEU A 27 -18.54 -8.57 -24.78
CA LEU A 27 -18.75 -9.25 -23.49
C LEU A 27 -17.44 -9.44 -22.72
N ILE A 28 -16.35 -9.84 -23.40
CA ILE A 28 -15.03 -10.01 -22.75
C ILE A 28 -14.48 -8.66 -22.29
N ALA A 29 -14.62 -7.60 -23.10
CA ALA A 29 -14.12 -6.27 -22.77
C ALA A 29 -14.76 -5.70 -21.49
N ALA A 30 -16.02 -6.05 -21.20
CA ALA A 30 -16.73 -5.59 -20.00
C ALA A 30 -16.11 -6.08 -18.67
N VAL A 31 -15.35 -7.19 -18.66
CA VAL A 31 -14.77 -7.78 -17.44
C VAL A 31 -13.37 -7.22 -17.10
N ALA A 32 -12.68 -6.59 -18.05
CA ALA A 32 -11.33 -6.05 -17.88
C ALA A 32 -11.12 -5.16 -16.63
N PRO A 33 -12.00 -4.19 -16.29
CA PRO A 33 -11.78 -3.33 -15.12
C PRO A 33 -11.79 -4.12 -13.79
N ALA A 34 -12.56 -5.21 -13.69
CA ALA A 34 -12.66 -6.02 -12.48
C ALA A 34 -11.29 -6.62 -12.09
N ILE A 35 -10.50 -7.08 -13.06
CA ILE A 35 -9.18 -7.69 -12.82
C ILE A 35 -8.22 -6.69 -12.16
N SER A 36 -8.19 -5.44 -12.64
CA SER A 36 -7.31 -4.41 -12.07
C SER A 36 -7.66 -4.07 -10.62
N THR A 37 -8.94 -4.10 -10.26
CA THR A 37 -9.39 -3.86 -8.88
C THR A 37 -9.03 -5.01 -7.96
N ILE A 38 -9.12 -6.25 -8.43
CA ILE A 38 -8.72 -7.44 -7.67
C ILE A 38 -7.22 -7.36 -7.36
N MET A 39 -6.39 -7.11 -8.38
CA MET A 39 -4.94 -6.96 -8.19
C MET A 39 -4.58 -5.84 -7.20
N ARG A 40 -5.32 -4.72 -7.22
CA ARG A 40 -5.09 -3.62 -6.28
C ARG A 40 -5.46 -4.02 -4.85
N ARG A 41 -6.56 -4.74 -4.64
CA ARG A 41 -6.93 -5.29 -3.32
C ARG A 41 -5.87 -6.24 -2.78
N ASP A 42 -5.32 -7.11 -3.63
CA ASP A 42 -4.27 -8.04 -3.22
C ASP A 42 -3.00 -7.31 -2.78
N ARG A 43 -2.59 -6.27 -3.54
CA ARG A 43 -1.45 -5.40 -3.16
C ARG A 43 -1.70 -4.65 -1.85
N GLU A 44 -2.93 -4.24 -1.56
CA GLU A 44 -3.28 -3.59 -0.29
C GLU A 44 -3.21 -4.55 0.89
N VAL A 45 -3.67 -5.79 0.73
CA VAL A 45 -3.54 -6.83 1.76
C VAL A 45 -2.07 -7.13 2.02
N GLU A 46 -1.30 -7.25 0.95
CA GLU A 46 0.14 -7.49 1.04
C GLU A 46 0.89 -6.31 1.67
N LEU A 47 0.50 -5.06 1.38
CA LEU A 47 1.09 -3.85 1.98
C LEU A 47 0.94 -3.89 3.49
N ILE A 48 -0.27 -4.18 3.98
CA ILE A 48 -0.54 -4.30 5.42
C ILE A 48 0.25 -5.45 6.02
N PHE A 49 0.28 -6.61 5.36
CA PHE A 49 1.01 -7.78 5.85
C PHE A 49 2.51 -7.47 6.00
N ARG A 50 3.13 -6.94 4.94
CA ARG A 50 4.56 -6.58 4.91
C ARG A 50 4.87 -5.45 5.91
N GLY A 51 4.02 -4.43 5.99
CA GLY A 51 4.12 -3.34 6.96
C GLY A 51 4.08 -3.84 8.40
N LYS A 52 3.15 -4.75 8.74
CA LYS A 52 3.08 -5.39 10.06
C LYS A 52 4.33 -6.21 10.40
N GLN A 53 4.91 -6.91 9.42
CA GLN A 53 6.18 -7.63 9.65
C GLN A 53 7.31 -6.67 10.05
N TYR A 54 7.42 -5.51 9.39
CA TYR A 54 8.41 -4.50 9.76
C TYR A 54 8.13 -3.92 11.15
N ALA A 55 6.90 -3.51 11.44
CA ALA A 55 6.54 -2.98 12.75
C ALA A 55 6.84 -3.98 13.88
N ARG A 56 6.47 -5.25 13.70
CA ARG A 56 6.78 -6.32 14.66
C ARG A 56 8.30 -6.55 14.78
N ALA A 57 9.03 -6.55 13.68
CA ALA A 57 10.49 -6.70 13.70
C ALA A 57 11.19 -5.57 14.46
N ILE A 58 10.72 -4.33 14.29
CA ILE A 58 11.21 -3.15 15.02
C ILE A 58 10.89 -3.30 16.52
N ALA A 59 9.67 -3.71 16.87
CA ALA A 59 9.28 -3.94 18.26
C ALA A 59 10.14 -5.03 18.94
N LEU A 60 10.39 -6.14 18.24
CA LEU A 60 11.27 -7.21 18.69
C LEU A 60 12.71 -6.74 18.85
N PHE A 61 13.19 -5.89 17.93
CA PHE A 61 14.52 -5.31 17.99
C PHE A 61 14.68 -4.41 19.22
N GLN A 62 13.70 -3.54 19.48
CA GLN A 62 13.69 -2.69 20.66
C GLN A 62 13.67 -3.50 21.96
N ARG A 63 12.81 -4.53 22.06
CA ARG A 63 12.74 -5.39 23.26
C ARG A 63 14.04 -6.15 23.52
N ARG A 64 14.81 -6.47 22.49
CA ARG A 64 16.04 -7.26 22.59
C ARG A 64 17.29 -6.42 22.83
N TYR A 65 17.43 -5.32 22.09
CA TYR A 65 18.64 -4.49 22.12
C TYR A 65 18.47 -3.19 22.91
N GLY A 66 17.27 -2.91 23.42
CA GLY A 66 16.97 -1.70 24.19
C GLY A 66 16.95 -0.40 23.37
N ARG A 67 17.10 -0.49 22.05
CA ARG A 67 17.13 0.66 21.12
C ARG A 67 16.38 0.35 19.83
N TYR A 68 15.95 1.38 19.11
CA TYR A 68 15.42 1.23 17.75
C TYR A 68 16.56 1.00 16.73
N PRO A 69 16.29 0.29 15.63
CA PRO A 69 17.26 0.10 14.55
C PRO A 69 17.51 1.42 13.80
N THR A 70 18.73 1.62 13.31
CA THR A 70 19.10 2.80 12.50
C THR A 70 18.87 2.56 11.00
N SER A 71 18.76 1.29 10.59
CA SER A 71 18.44 0.89 9.23
C SER A 71 17.60 -0.39 9.19
N LEU A 72 16.80 -0.59 8.14
CA LEU A 72 16.06 -1.85 7.96
C LEU A 72 17.01 -3.04 7.77
N LYS A 73 18.17 -2.81 7.17
CA LYS A 73 19.21 -3.82 6.91
C LYS A 73 19.80 -4.38 8.21
N GLU A 74 19.95 -3.54 9.24
CA GLU A 74 20.43 -3.95 10.56
C GLU A 74 19.57 -5.08 11.17
N MET A 75 18.25 -5.01 11.00
CA MET A 75 17.33 -6.04 11.50
C MET A 75 17.52 -7.42 10.83
N TYR A 76 18.03 -7.44 9.60
CA TYR A 76 18.27 -8.65 8.81
C TYR A 76 19.67 -9.24 9.03
N GLU A 77 20.67 -8.37 9.19
CA GLU A 77 22.07 -8.78 9.35
C GLU A 77 22.37 -9.25 10.77
N ASN A 78 21.80 -8.59 11.78
CA ASN A 78 22.11 -8.87 13.18
C ASN A 78 21.69 -10.30 13.61
N ARG A 79 22.33 -10.79 14.68
CA ARG A 79 22.03 -12.10 15.28
C ARG A 79 21.64 -11.92 16.75
N PRO A 80 20.50 -12.49 17.18
CA PRO A 80 19.47 -13.15 16.36
C PRO A 80 18.70 -12.17 15.46
N ARG A 81 18.30 -12.63 14.27
CA ARG A 81 17.56 -11.83 13.30
C ARG A 81 16.17 -11.45 13.84
N THR A 82 15.76 -10.20 13.66
CA THR A 82 14.40 -9.75 14.03
C THR A 82 13.44 -9.75 12.85
N ILE A 83 13.96 -9.78 11.61
CA ILE A 83 13.18 -9.94 10.39
C ILE A 83 13.70 -11.12 9.55
N ARG A 84 12.78 -11.85 8.91
CA ARG A 84 13.12 -13.02 8.08
C ARG A 84 13.76 -12.63 6.74
N LYS A 85 13.24 -11.58 6.12
CA LYS A 85 13.71 -11.02 4.85
C LYS A 85 13.30 -9.56 4.72
N LEU A 86 13.99 -8.80 3.90
CA LEU A 86 13.56 -7.46 3.51
C LEU A 86 12.45 -7.59 2.45
N TYR A 87 11.29 -7.03 2.74
CA TYR A 87 10.13 -7.02 1.86
C TYR A 87 10.10 -5.74 1.03
N LYS A 88 9.76 -5.87 -0.26
CA LYS A 88 9.53 -4.72 -1.15
C LYS A 88 8.20 -4.03 -0.82
N ASP A 89 8.02 -2.77 -1.19
CA ASP A 89 6.71 -2.14 -1.16
C ASP A 89 5.88 -2.62 -2.38
N PRO A 90 4.72 -3.27 -2.19
CA PRO A 90 3.91 -3.81 -3.29
C PRO A 90 3.20 -2.72 -4.13
N MET A 91 3.17 -1.46 -3.69
CA MET A 91 2.54 -0.37 -4.44
C MET A 91 3.42 0.15 -5.58
N CYS A 92 4.72 0.32 -5.32
CA CYS A 92 5.72 0.73 -6.32
C CYS A 92 6.57 -0.45 -6.85
N ASN A 93 6.49 -1.63 -6.23
CA ASN A 93 7.41 -2.75 -6.41
C ASN A 93 8.89 -2.36 -6.21
N CYS A 94 9.13 -1.42 -5.29
CA CYS A 94 10.44 -0.85 -4.97
C CYS A 94 10.92 -1.30 -3.59
N ASP A 95 12.24 -1.30 -3.37
CA ASP A 95 12.84 -1.73 -2.10
C ASP A 95 12.84 -0.61 -1.03
N ASP A 96 12.46 0.60 -1.43
CA ASP A 96 12.57 1.82 -0.62
C ASP A 96 11.28 2.17 0.13
N TRP A 97 11.18 1.69 1.36
CA TRP A 97 10.16 2.15 2.30
C TRP A 97 10.48 3.55 2.82
N TYR A 98 9.45 4.32 3.14
CA TYR A 98 9.65 5.55 3.90
C TYR A 98 9.77 5.19 5.38
N LEU A 99 10.87 5.61 6.00
CA LEU A 99 11.18 5.31 7.40
C LEU A 99 10.61 6.41 8.29
N LEU A 100 9.86 6.01 9.32
CA LEU A 100 9.34 6.92 10.33
C LEU A 100 10.37 7.00 11.46
N VAL A 101 10.98 8.17 11.64
CA VAL A 101 11.98 8.42 12.69
C VAL A 101 11.27 8.85 13.97
N GLN A 102 11.71 8.31 15.12
CA GLN A 102 11.18 8.71 16.41
C GLN A 102 11.42 10.21 16.67
N GLY A 103 10.34 10.97 16.88
CA GLY A 103 10.42 12.40 17.24
C GLY A 103 10.49 13.37 16.07
N GLN A 104 10.55 12.90 14.82
CA GLN A 104 10.45 13.77 13.65
C GLN A 104 8.98 13.90 13.23
N PRO A 105 8.44 15.11 13.05
CA PRO A 105 7.11 15.27 12.46
C PRO A 105 7.14 14.69 11.05
N ASP A 106 6.21 13.79 10.75
CA ASP A 106 6.17 13.10 9.47
C ASP A 106 5.98 14.12 8.35
N SER A 107 7.03 14.43 7.59
CA SER A 107 6.87 15.14 6.33
C SER A 107 6.28 14.14 5.33
N VAL A 108 4.95 14.10 5.23
CA VAL A 108 4.31 13.56 4.03
C VAL A 108 4.94 14.31 2.86
N PRO A 109 5.54 13.64 1.86
CA PRO A 109 6.05 14.32 0.70
C PRO A 109 4.84 14.97 0.02
N SER A 110 4.60 16.25 0.31
CA SER A 110 3.65 17.05 -0.44
C SER A 110 4.11 16.98 -1.89
N GLY A 111 3.38 16.22 -2.71
CA GLY A 111 3.50 16.32 -4.15
C GLY A 111 3.35 17.79 -4.52
N ASP A 112 4.24 18.27 -5.39
CA ASP A 112 4.29 19.65 -5.88
C ASP A 112 2.89 20.22 -6.11
N GLN A 113 2.43 21.04 -5.17
CA GLN A 113 1.33 21.98 -5.38
C GLN A 113 1.95 23.36 -5.36
N GLY A 114 2.35 23.81 -6.56
CA GLY A 114 2.62 25.20 -6.84
C GLY A 114 1.36 26.01 -6.58
N GLY A 115 1.36 26.74 -5.46
CA GLY A 115 0.35 27.74 -5.12
C GLY A 115 1.04 28.97 -4.53
N PRO A 116 0.62 30.20 -4.86
CA PRO A 116 1.44 31.39 -4.66
C PRO A 116 1.52 31.75 -3.17
N ARG A 117 2.73 31.93 -2.66
CA ARG A 117 2.96 32.42 -1.29
C ARG A 117 2.63 33.93 -1.24
N PRO A 118 1.86 34.41 -0.26
CA PRO A 118 1.56 35.85 -0.14
C PRO A 118 2.82 36.66 0.19
N PRO A 119 2.90 37.93 -0.22
CA PRO A 119 4.07 38.77 -0.02
C PRO A 119 4.13 39.27 1.44
N SER A 120 5.20 38.92 2.15
CA SER A 120 5.57 39.59 3.39
C SER A 120 6.50 40.77 3.06
N THR A 121 5.92 41.96 3.13
CA THR A 121 6.49 43.32 3.11
C THR A 121 7.59 43.48 4.17
N PHE A 122 8.77 43.98 3.74
CA PHE A 122 9.90 44.72 4.37
C PHE A 122 10.01 44.75 5.92
N GLU A 123 11.15 44.61 6.61
CA GLU A 123 12.49 45.23 6.51
C GLU A 123 13.34 44.51 7.60
N ASP A 124 14.64 44.24 7.52
CA ASP A 124 15.72 45.20 7.81
C ASP A 124 17.08 44.49 7.61
N ALA A 125 18.08 45.27 7.23
CA ALA A 125 19.35 44.85 6.68
C ALA A 125 20.36 44.38 7.74
N ARG A 126 21.03 43.25 7.47
CA ARG A 126 22.49 43.06 7.62
C ARG A 126 22.90 41.63 7.23
N ARG A 127 23.96 41.57 6.40
CA ARG A 127 24.97 40.50 6.24
C ARG A 127 24.72 39.39 5.19
N PRO A 128 25.83 38.82 4.66
CA PRO A 128 26.07 38.72 3.23
C PRO A 128 25.63 37.38 2.64
N THR A 129 25.28 37.41 1.36
CA THR A 129 25.22 36.21 0.52
C THR A 129 26.60 35.57 0.46
N PRO A 130 26.68 34.24 0.59
CA PRO A 130 27.06 33.47 -0.57
C PRO A 130 26.08 32.34 -0.83
N GLY A 131 25.72 32.17 -2.09
CA GLY A 131 24.89 31.07 -2.56
C GLY A 131 25.58 29.72 -2.39
N ILE A 132 24.77 28.67 -2.45
CA ILE A 132 25.03 27.43 -3.20
C ILE A 132 23.68 26.72 -3.27
N PHE A 133 23.24 26.48 -4.50
CA PHE A 133 22.22 25.50 -4.83
C PHE A 133 22.72 24.15 -4.30
N GLY A 134 22.25 23.74 -3.12
CA GLY A 134 22.42 22.37 -2.65
C GLY A 134 21.44 21.48 -3.41
N PRO A 135 21.85 20.29 -3.89
CA PRO A 135 20.88 19.31 -4.35
C PRO A 135 19.94 19.02 -3.19
N ARG A 136 18.63 18.95 -3.46
CA ARG A 136 17.59 18.54 -2.50
C ARG A 136 18.07 17.23 -1.86
N GLU A 137 18.66 17.31 -0.68
CA GLU A 137 19.07 16.14 0.06
C GLU A 137 17.79 15.37 0.35
N GLU A 138 17.62 14.27 -0.39
CA GLU A 138 16.77 13.17 0.00
C GLU A 138 17.21 12.85 1.44
N THR A 139 16.40 13.29 2.40
CA THR A 139 16.63 13.10 3.83
C THR A 139 16.78 11.61 4.05
N LYS A 140 18.02 11.13 4.00
CA LYS A 140 18.42 9.84 4.48
C LYS A 140 18.11 9.95 5.96
N ASN A 141 16.95 9.42 6.35
CA ASN A 141 16.42 9.50 7.70
C ASN A 141 17.46 8.88 8.65
N VAL A 142 18.38 9.69 9.19
CA VAL A 142 19.42 9.27 10.12
C VAL A 142 18.84 9.45 11.52
N GLY A 143 18.06 8.45 11.95
CA GLY A 143 17.50 8.43 13.28
C GLY A 143 16.90 7.08 13.63
N PRO A 144 16.61 6.83 14.92
CA PRO A 144 15.97 5.60 15.37
C PRO A 144 14.65 5.38 14.63
N ILE A 145 14.55 4.28 13.87
CA ILE A 145 13.38 3.97 13.07
C ILE A 145 12.30 3.40 13.99
N ALA A 146 11.21 4.13 14.14
CA ALA A 146 10.04 3.73 14.89
C ALA A 146 9.02 2.95 14.04
N GLY A 147 9.07 3.11 12.71
CA GLY A 147 8.13 2.47 11.81
C GLY A 147 8.44 2.64 10.32
N VAL A 148 7.56 2.11 9.49
CA VAL A 148 7.62 2.21 8.03
C VAL A 148 6.27 2.63 7.45
N ARG A 149 6.28 3.23 6.27
CA ARG A 149 5.09 3.49 5.43
C ARG A 149 5.45 3.45 3.94
N SER A 150 4.45 3.38 3.08
CA SER A 150 4.65 3.48 1.62
C SER A 150 5.06 4.92 1.23
N ARG A 151 5.85 5.06 0.16
CA ARG A 151 6.15 6.36 -0.47
C ARG A 151 5.08 6.80 -1.46
N VAL A 152 4.15 5.91 -1.82
CA VAL A 152 3.18 6.14 -2.90
C VAL A 152 1.98 6.93 -2.37
N HIS A 153 1.83 8.18 -2.82
CA HIS A 153 0.61 8.95 -2.57
C HIS A 153 -0.48 8.55 -3.56
N LYS A 154 -1.29 7.56 -3.19
CA LYS A 154 -2.45 7.12 -3.96
C LYS A 154 -3.55 6.70 -3.01
N GLU A 155 -4.79 7.03 -3.38
CA GLU A 155 -5.96 6.62 -2.63
C GLU A 155 -6.02 5.09 -2.53
N ALA A 156 -6.52 4.55 -1.44
CA ALA A 156 -6.71 3.14 -1.19
C ALA A 156 -8.17 2.74 -1.50
N LEU A 157 -8.37 1.52 -1.99
CA LEU A 157 -9.71 0.95 -2.14
C LEU A 157 -10.35 0.65 -0.78
N ARG A 158 -9.51 0.33 0.21
CA ARG A 158 -9.91 0.12 1.61
C ARG A 158 -9.44 1.29 2.47
N GLU A 159 -10.26 1.71 3.42
CA GLU A 159 -9.80 2.59 4.50
C GLU A 159 -9.09 1.77 5.59
N TRP A 160 -7.92 2.21 6.02
CA TRP A 160 -7.17 1.56 7.11
C TRP A 160 -6.82 2.57 8.19
N ARG A 161 -7.25 2.31 9.43
CA ARG A 161 -7.10 3.23 10.59
C ARG A 161 -7.55 4.67 10.31
N GLY A 162 -8.68 4.84 9.61
CA GLY A 162 -9.20 6.17 9.27
C GLY A 162 -8.45 6.88 8.14
N ARG A 163 -7.53 6.18 7.45
CA ARG A 163 -6.66 6.74 6.41
C ARG A 163 -7.00 6.18 5.03
N ARG A 164 -7.09 7.08 4.07
CA ARG A 164 -7.49 6.77 2.69
C ARG A 164 -6.32 6.73 1.72
N TYR A 165 -5.10 7.11 2.11
CA TYR A 165 -3.94 7.06 1.23
C TYR A 165 -2.86 6.10 1.75
N TYR A 166 -2.11 5.45 0.84
CA TYR A 166 -1.11 4.45 1.22
C TYR A 166 0.10 5.04 1.97
N ASP A 167 0.46 6.28 1.71
CA ASP A 167 1.49 7.05 2.42
C ASP A 167 1.03 7.53 3.81
N GLU A 168 -0.25 7.42 4.11
CA GLU A 168 -0.78 7.67 5.45
C GLU A 168 -0.85 6.39 6.30
N TRP A 169 -0.69 5.22 5.68
CA TRP A 169 -0.70 3.94 6.39
C TRP A 169 0.63 3.74 7.12
N ARG A 170 0.61 4.06 8.41
CA ARG A 170 1.78 4.01 9.28
C ARG A 170 1.85 2.68 10.02
N PHE A 171 2.97 1.98 9.88
CA PHE A 171 3.26 0.74 10.58
C PHE A 171 4.32 1.00 11.66
N ILE A 172 3.89 1.22 12.89
CA ILE A 172 4.74 1.63 14.03
C ILE A 172 4.92 0.45 14.99
N ALA A 173 6.09 0.32 15.60
CA ALA A 173 6.47 -0.78 16.49
C ALA A 173 5.51 -1.04 17.68
N GLY A 174 4.79 -0.01 18.15
CA GLY A 174 3.79 -0.16 19.22
C GLY A 174 2.46 -0.75 18.74
N ASP A 175 2.09 -0.49 17.49
CA ASP A 175 0.74 -0.80 16.99
C ASP A 175 0.70 -2.02 16.07
N ALA A 176 1.83 -2.73 15.90
CA ALA A 176 1.95 -3.85 14.96
C ALA A 176 0.91 -4.95 15.23
N ASP A 177 0.62 -5.18 16.51
CA ASP A 177 -0.32 -6.19 17.00
C ASP A 177 -1.66 -5.58 17.46
N ALA A 178 -1.83 -4.25 17.42
CA ALA A 178 -3.06 -3.59 17.87
C ALA A 178 -4.28 -3.95 17.00
N ASP A 179 -4.07 -4.27 15.72
CA ASP A 179 -5.13 -4.73 14.81
C ASP A 179 -5.28 -6.25 14.81
N ALA A 180 -4.49 -6.99 15.58
CA ALA A 180 -4.71 -8.42 15.77
C ALA A 180 -5.80 -8.57 16.82
N VAL A 181 -7.01 -8.97 16.39
CA VAL A 181 -8.07 -9.37 17.32
C VAL A 181 -7.45 -10.45 18.23
N PRO A 182 -7.36 -10.24 19.55
CA PRO A 182 -6.85 -11.27 20.42
C PRO A 182 -7.76 -12.48 20.24
N PHE A 183 -7.17 -13.61 19.84
CA PHE A 183 -7.87 -14.89 19.88
C PHE A 183 -8.24 -15.15 21.35
N SER A 184 -9.47 -14.78 21.71
CA SER A 184 -10.03 -15.03 23.02
C SER A 184 -10.53 -16.48 22.99
N PRO A 185 -9.90 -17.41 23.76
CA PRO A 185 -10.30 -18.82 23.76
C PRO A 185 -11.75 -19.03 24.21
N ASP A 186 -12.38 -18.02 24.81
CA ASP A 186 -13.78 -18.05 25.28
C ASP A 186 -14.84 -18.06 24.16
N THR A 187 -14.47 -17.76 22.92
CA THR A 187 -15.45 -17.75 21.79
C THR A 187 -15.83 -19.15 21.28
N LEU A 188 -15.19 -20.22 21.78
CA LEU A 188 -15.52 -21.61 21.46
C LEU A 188 -16.57 -22.25 22.40
N ARG A 189 -17.06 -21.53 23.42
CA ARG A 189 -18.15 -22.05 24.26
C ARG A 189 -19.49 -21.78 23.58
N MET A 190 -19.96 -22.76 22.80
CA MET A 190 -21.35 -22.83 22.32
C MET A 190 -22.30 -22.52 23.49
N PRO A 191 -23.32 -21.65 23.34
CA PRO A 191 -24.31 -21.47 24.37
C PRO A 191 -25.05 -22.80 24.56
N ALA A 192 -25.01 -23.35 25.76
CA ALA A 192 -25.83 -24.50 26.12
C ALA A 192 -27.29 -24.15 25.85
N SER A 193 -27.96 -24.95 25.01
CA SER A 193 -29.40 -24.87 24.79
C SER A 193 -30.10 -24.93 26.15
N THR A 194 -30.77 -23.84 26.51
CA THR A 194 -31.57 -23.77 27.73
C THR A 194 -32.86 -24.56 27.51
N PRO A 195 -33.26 -25.49 28.40
CA PRO A 195 -34.51 -26.21 28.23
C PRO A 195 -35.70 -25.29 28.59
N THR A 196 -36.68 -25.22 27.71
CA THR A 196 -37.93 -24.48 27.87
C THR A 196 -38.77 -25.08 29.01
N PRO A 197 -39.20 -24.30 30.03
CA PRO A 197 -40.20 -24.78 30.98
C PRO A 197 -41.61 -24.70 30.37
N ARG A 198 -42.46 -25.68 30.75
CA ARG A 198 -43.85 -25.87 30.31
C ARG A 198 -44.79 -24.74 30.75
#